data_AF-A0A5K1C5Q0-F1
#
_entry.id   AF-A0A5K1C5Q0-F1
#
_cell.length_a   1.000
_cell.length_b   1.000
_cell.length_c   1.000
_cell.angle_alpha   90.00
_cell.angle_beta   90.00
_cell.angle_gamma   90.00
#
_symmetry.space_group_name_H-M   'P 1'
#
loop_
_entity.id
_entity.type
_entity.pdbx_description
1 polymer ?
#
loop_
_entity_poly.entity_id
_entity_poly.type
_entity_poly.pdbx_seq_one_letter_code
_entity_poly.pdbx_strand_id
1 'polypeptide(L)' 'VFLEYADTDAASRARASLNGRKFGGNVVVAVFYPENKFSIGEYDG' A
#
# COMPACT_ATOMS: atom_id res chain seq x y z
N VAL A 1 4.46 5.17 -3.70
CA VAL A 1 3.64 4.44 -4.71
C VAL A 1 2.34 4.05 -4.05
N PHE A 2 1.21 4.18 -4.74
CA PHE A 2 -0.11 3.81 -4.24
C PHE A 2 -0.71 2.71 -5.12
N LEU A 3 -1.36 1.72 -4.50
CA LEU A 3 -2.09 0.66 -5.19
C LEU A 3 -3.50 0.63 -4.61
N GLU A 4 -4.49 0.88 -5.47
CA GLU A 4 -5.90 0.77 -5.15
C GLU A 4 -6.40 -0.61 -5.59
N TYR A 5 -7.06 -1.33 -4.67
CA TYR A 5 -7.66 -2.63 -4.92
C TYR A 5 -9.17 -2.50 -4.81
N ALA A 6 -9.91 -3.33 -5.56
CA ALA A 6 -11.37 -3.32 -5.52
C ALA A 6 -11.94 -3.83 -4.18
N ASP A 7 -11.18 -4.65 -3.45
CA ASP A 7 -11.56 -5.29 -2.20
C ASP A 7 -10.47 -5.17 -1.12
N THR A 8 -10.93 -5.04 0.13
CA THR A 8 -10.07 -4.97 1.31
C THR A 8 -9.29 -6.27 1.56
N ASP A 9 -9.83 -7.41 1.12
CA ASP A 9 -9.17 -8.71 1.22
C ASP A 9 -7.97 -8.82 0.27
N ALA A 10 -8.08 -8.40 -0.99
CA ALA A 10 -6.93 -8.31 -1.89
C ALA A 10 -5.90 -7.30 -1.42
N ALA A 11 -6.32 -6.12 -0.93
CA ALA A 11 -5.40 -5.13 -0.36
C ALA A 11 -4.62 -5.73 0.83
N SER A 12 -5.30 -6.47 1.70
CA SER A 12 -4.69 -7.14 2.86
C SER A 12 -3.70 -8.23 2.45
N ARG A 13 -4.07 -9.09 1.48
CA ARG A 13 -3.17 -10.11 0.93
C ARG A 13 -1.93 -9.51 0.28
N ALA A 14 -2.11 -8.44 -0.51
CA ALA A 14 -1.01 -7.76 -1.17
C ALA A 14 -0.06 -7.12 -0.15
N ARG A 15 -0.60 -6.41 0.85
CA ARG A 15 0.22 -5.84 1.93
C ARG A 15 1.02 -6.94 2.64
N ALA A 16 0.39 -8.05 3.03
CA ALA A 16 1.06 -9.14 3.72
C ALA A 16 2.18 -9.78 2.88
N SER A 17 1.98 -9.88 1.56
CA SER A 17 2.97 -10.46 0.65
C SER A 17 4.15 -9.52 0.37
N LEU A 18 3.90 -8.21 0.31
CA LEU A 18 4.88 -7.21 -0.09
C LEU A 18 5.66 -6.62 1.09
N ASN A 19 5.02 -6.45 2.25
CA ASN A 19 5.65 -5.83 3.41
C ASN A 19 6.81 -6.71 3.92
N GLY A 20 8.01 -6.15 3.97
CA GLY A 20 9.24 -6.84 4.38
C GLY A 20 9.98 -7.59 3.27
N ARG A 21 9.42 -7.67 2.05
CA ARG A 21 10.16 -8.26 0.91
C ARG A 21 11.29 -7.34 0.45
N LYS A 22 12.38 -7.92 -0.03
CA LYS A 22 13.47 -7.16 -0.67
C LYS A 22 13.22 -7.01 -2.16
N PHE A 23 13.33 -5.78 -2.65
CA PHE A 23 13.23 -5.43 -4.06
C PHE A 23 14.41 -4.53 -4.44
N GLY A 24 15.26 -4.99 -5.36
CA GLY A 24 16.47 -4.24 -5.77
C GLY A 24 17.43 -3.90 -4.62
N GLY A 25 17.49 -4.75 -3.58
CA GLY A 25 18.30 -4.51 -2.37
C GLY A 25 17.60 -3.71 -1.26
N ASN A 26 16.47 -3.06 -1.56
CA ASN A 26 15.70 -2.29 -0.59
C ASN A 26 14.58 -3.12 0.03
N VAL A 27 14.31 -2.94 1.32
CA VAL A 27 13.17 -3.59 1.99
C VAL A 27 11.91 -2.77 1.68
N VAL A 28 10.89 -3.44 1.15
CA VAL A 28 9.58 -2.86 0.86
C VAL A 28 8.80 -2.71 2.16
N VAL A 29 8.24 -1.52 2.38
CA VAL A 29 7.28 -1.26 3.47
C VAL A 29 5.93 -1.00 2.83
N ALA A 30 4.96 -1.86 3.11
CA ALA A 30 3.58 -1.72 2.62
C ALA A 30 2.64 -1.43 3.79
N VAL A 31 1.97 -0.28 3.71
CA VAL A 31 1.02 0.22 4.71
C VAL A 31 -0.30 0.57 4.03
N PHE A 32 -1.40 0.53 4.79
CA PHE A 32 -2.67 1.03 4.32
C PHE A 32 -2.67 2.55 4.32
N TYR A 33 -3.31 3.13 3.31
CA TYR A 33 -3.50 4.56 3.22
C TYR A 33 -5.01 4.87 3.20
N PRO A 34 -5.48 5.90 3.92
CA PRO A 34 -6.90 6.24 3.91
C PRO A 34 -7.39 6.65 2.51
N GLU A 35 -8.43 5.99 2.02
CA GLU A 35 -9.00 6.25 0.68
C GLU A 35 -9.50 7.68 0.52
N ASN A 36 -10.09 8.25 1.58
CA ASN A 36 -10.58 9.62 1.57
C ASN A 36 -9.45 10.63 1.35
N LYS A 37 -8.27 10.41 1.94
CA LYS A 37 -7.09 11.26 1.71
C LYS A 37 -6.57 11.08 0.29
N PHE A 38 -6.55 9.84 -0.20
CA PHE A 38 -6.10 9.54 -1.55
C PHE A 38 -6.98 10.21 -2.62
N SER A 39 -8.31 10.17 -2.44
CA SER A 39 -9.26 10.72 -3.42
C SER A 39 -9.23 12.25 -3.51
N ILE A 40 -8.89 12.94 -2.42
CA ILE A 40 -8.76 14.40 -2.39
C ILE A 40 -7.33 14.88 -2.74
N GLY A 41 -6.42 13.96 -3.07
CA GLY A 41 -5.04 14.30 -3.42
C GLY A 41 -4.16 14.70 -2.24
N GLU A 42 -4.58 14.41 -1.00
CA GLU A 42 -3.76 14.61 0.19
C GLU A 42 -2.84 13.40 0.34
N TYR A 43 -1.53 13.60 0.20
CA TYR A 43 -0.51 12.53 0.26
C TYR A 43 0.55 12.74 1.36
N ASP A 44 0.41 13.80 2.16
CA ASP A 44 1.29 14.08 3.30
C ASP A 44 0.91 13.16 4.47
N GLY A 45 1.48 11.96 4.47
CA GLY A 45 1.40 10.96 5.54
C GLY A 45 2.66 10.88 6.39
#